data_AF-A0A8K0PBZ4-F1
#
_entry.id   AF-A0A8K0PBZ4-F1
#
_cell.length_a   1.000
_cell.length_b   1.000
_cell.length_c   1.000
_cell.angle_alpha   90.00
_cell.angle_beta   90.00
_cell.angle_gamma   90.00
#
_symmetry.space_group_name_H-M   'P 1'
#
loop_
_entity.id
_entity.type
_entity.pdbx_description
1 polymer ?
#
loop_
_entity_poly.entity_id
_entity_poly.type
_entity_poly.pdbx_seq_one_letter_code
_entity_poly.pdbx_strand_id
1 'polypeptide(L)'
;MSVLTFEEKSLKPHLDYRAKPDLIVGFEDHGFLGRSWRYAKYALVFMVRGLLQQPIAVFIISSPTKSEVLTTLMEEVLWHCHKADHGSHHRKTLDEGQEIVTIFNPPHLLKSTRNLLQKHDIKLQVDMGILQFEGTASWQDIHKAYMSDKEQMQAFRSLPKLTDMHVNPK
;
A
#
# COMPACT_ATOMS: atom_id res chain seq x y z
N MET A 1 4.63 17.32 -12.34
CA MET A 1 3.80 16.11 -12.09
C MET A 1 4.32 15.47 -10.81
N SER A 2 3.48 15.39 -9.79
CA SER A 2 3.83 14.89 -8.46
C SER A 2 2.85 13.78 -8.09
N VAL A 3 3.30 12.80 -7.32
CA VAL A 3 2.45 11.67 -6.91
C VAL A 3 2.15 11.81 -5.42
N LEU A 4 0.87 11.79 -5.05
CA LEU A 4 0.46 11.64 -3.65
C LEU A 4 0.45 10.15 -3.31
N THR A 5 1.25 9.76 -2.32
CA THR A 5 1.24 8.42 -1.75
C THR A 5 0.75 8.48 -0.31
N PHE A 6 0.11 7.41 0.15
CA PHE A 6 -0.30 7.29 1.54
C PHE A 6 -0.10 5.86 2.02
N GLU A 7 0.27 5.71 3.29
CA GLU A 7 0.41 4.40 3.93
C GLU A 7 0.01 4.48 5.40
N GLU A 8 -0.51 3.37 5.94
CA GLU A 8 -0.72 3.19 7.36
C GLU A 8 0.51 2.54 7.99
N LYS A 9 1.08 3.15 9.03
CA LYS A 9 2.26 2.65 9.77
C LYS A 9 1.87 2.29 11.19
N SER A 10 2.20 1.07 11.61
CA SER A 10 1.94 0.62 12.98
C SER A 10 2.71 1.47 13.99
N LEU A 11 2.02 1.87 15.06
CA LEU A 11 2.57 2.61 16.18
C LEU A 11 2.69 1.69 17.39
N LYS A 12 3.72 1.93 18.21
CA LYS A 12 3.77 1.34 19.55
C LYS A 12 2.73 2.08 20.42
N PRO A 13 1.79 1.36 21.05
CA PRO A 13 0.85 1.99 21.97
C PRO A 13 1.60 2.72 23.08
N HIS A 14 1.29 4.00 23.24
CA HIS A 14 1.88 4.84 24.26
C HIS A 14 0.93 5.97 24.58
N LEU A 15 0.87 6.36 25.85
CA LEU A 15 0.08 7.46 26.34
C LEU A 15 1.03 8.49 26.94
N ASP A 16 0.96 9.72 26.45
CA ASP A 16 1.79 10.81 26.93
C ASP A 16 0.92 12.05 27.14
N TYR A 17 1.25 12.85 28.14
CA TYR A 17 0.58 14.10 28.40
C TYR A 17 1.50 15.26 28.04
N ARG A 18 1.06 16.07 27.09
CA ARG A 18 1.76 17.30 26.69
C ARG A 18 1.15 18.49 27.41
N ALA A 19 1.87 19.02 28.41
CA ALA A 19 1.45 20.19 29.20
C ALA A 19 1.17 21.44 28.35
N LYS A 20 1.82 21.58 27.19
CA LYS A 20 1.47 22.54 26.13
C LYS A 20 1.39 21.74 24.85
N PRO A 21 0.20 21.47 24.27
CA PRO A 21 -1.05 22.24 24.31
C PRO A 21 -2.14 21.75 25.29
N ASP A 22 -1.76 21.19 26.45
CA ASP A 22 -2.68 20.54 27.41
C ASP A 22 -3.47 19.38 26.77
N LEU A 23 -2.72 18.40 26.27
CA LEU A 23 -3.27 17.33 25.45
C LEU A 23 -2.70 15.96 25.82
N ILE A 24 -3.60 15.01 26.04
CA ILE A 24 -3.23 13.59 26.11
C ILE A 24 -3.08 13.03 24.68
N VAL A 25 -1.87 12.58 24.37
CA VAL A 25 -1.47 11.92 23.12
C VAL A 25 -1.49 10.41 23.33
N GLY A 26 -1.86 9.64 22.31
CA GLY A 26 -2.01 8.18 22.40
C GLY A 26 -3.41 7.68 22.04
N PHE A 27 -4.32 8.61 21.74
CA PHE A 27 -5.64 8.35 21.21
C PHE A 27 -5.75 8.76 19.75
N GLU A 28 -6.78 8.25 19.09
CA GLU A 28 -7.12 8.53 17.72
C GLU A 28 -7.41 10.02 17.48
N ASP A 29 -6.85 10.52 16.39
CA ASP A 29 -6.88 11.91 15.96
C ASP A 29 -6.88 12.00 14.43
N HIS A 30 -8.05 12.33 13.86
CA HIS A 30 -8.23 12.53 12.43
C HIS A 30 -8.04 14.00 12.02
N GLY A 31 -7.36 14.81 12.85
CA GLY A 31 -7.16 16.23 12.61
C GLY A 31 -8.48 17.00 12.65
N PHE A 32 -8.86 17.61 11.52
CA PHE A 32 -10.07 18.44 11.44
C PHE A 32 -11.39 17.66 11.64
N LEU A 33 -11.37 16.34 11.43
CA LEU A 33 -12.52 15.46 11.72
C LEU A 33 -12.66 15.13 13.22
N GLY A 34 -11.70 15.56 14.03
CA GLY A 34 -11.73 15.43 15.48
C GLY A 34 -11.06 14.17 16.03
N ARG A 35 -11.17 14.03 17.35
CA ARG A 35 -10.49 13.02 18.16
C ARG A 35 -11.50 12.06 18.76
N SER A 36 -11.08 10.82 19.02
CA SER A 36 -11.90 9.84 19.72
C SER A 36 -11.13 9.17 20.86
N TRP A 37 -11.83 8.56 21.82
CA TRP A 37 -11.21 7.87 22.95
C TRP A 37 -10.64 6.49 22.60
N ARG A 38 -10.51 6.15 21.32
CA ARG A 38 -9.92 4.89 20.88
C ARG A 38 -8.40 5.00 20.89
N TYR A 39 -7.73 3.98 21.41
CA TYR A 39 -6.27 3.94 21.42
C TYR A 39 -5.68 3.98 20.01
N ALA A 40 -4.67 4.84 19.83
CA ALA A 40 -3.91 4.92 18.60
C ALA A 40 -3.16 3.62 18.34
N LYS A 41 -3.30 3.08 17.13
CA LYS A 41 -2.58 1.88 16.68
C LYS A 41 -1.76 2.11 15.43
N TYR A 42 -2.16 3.07 14.59
CA TYR A 42 -1.47 3.36 13.34
C TYR A 42 -1.35 4.86 13.12
N ALA A 43 -0.36 5.27 12.33
CA ALA A 43 -0.25 6.59 11.72
C ALA A 43 -0.57 6.46 10.24
N LEU A 44 -1.60 7.16 9.78
CA LEU A 44 -1.90 7.35 8.37
C LEU A 44 -1.07 8.54 7.87
N VAL A 45 -0.07 8.26 7.03
CA VAL A 45 0.89 9.25 6.55
C VAL A 45 0.64 9.51 5.08
N PHE A 46 0.38 10.76 4.73
CA PHE A 46 0.33 11.26 3.35
C PHE A 46 1.66 11.91 2.98
N MET A 47 2.21 11.51 1.85
CA MET A 47 3.47 12.03 1.32
C MET A 47 3.28 12.45 -0.13
N VAL A 48 3.84 13.60 -0.51
CA VAL A 48 4.00 13.92 -1.92
C VAL A 48 5.39 13.55 -2.36
N ARG A 49 5.45 12.89 -3.51
CA ARG A 49 6.67 12.53 -4.19
C ARG A 49 6.83 13.39 -5.43
N GLY A 50 7.77 14.33 -5.35
CA GLY A 50 8.35 15.04 -6.48
C GLY A 50 9.78 14.54 -6.70
N LEU A 51 10.75 15.45 -6.68
CA LEU A 51 12.18 15.08 -6.64
C LEU A 51 12.54 14.37 -5.32
N LEU A 52 11.98 14.86 -4.22
CA LEU A 52 12.09 14.26 -2.90
C LEU A 52 10.71 13.81 -2.43
N GLN A 53 10.70 12.86 -1.49
CA GLN A 53 9.49 12.41 -0.83
C GLN A 53 9.34 13.13 0.50
N GLN A 54 8.27 13.90 0.66
CA GLN A 54 8.04 14.74 1.82
C GLN A 54 6.70 14.38 2.48
N PRO A 55 6.65 14.19 3.81
CA PRO A 55 5.39 14.02 4.53
C PRO A 55 4.66 15.36 4.58
N ILE A 56 3.37 15.35 4.22
CA ILE A 56 2.53 16.56 4.18
C ILE A 56 1.42 16.50 5.22
N ALA A 57 0.89 15.31 5.52
CA ALA A 57 -0.10 15.14 6.56
C ALA A 57 0.09 13.81 7.29
N VAL A 58 -0.19 13.82 8.60
CA VAL A 58 -0.16 12.64 9.45
C VAL A 58 -1.41 12.65 10.31
N PHE A 59 -2.15 11.55 10.27
CA PHE A 59 -3.34 11.32 11.10
C PHE A 59 -3.11 10.08 11.96
N ILE A 60 -3.62 10.10 13.19
CA ILE A 60 -3.44 9.01 14.16
C ILE A 60 -4.73 8.21 14.20
N ILE A 61 -4.68 6.93 13.82
CA ILE A 61 -5.87 6.10 13.65
C ILE A 61 -5.84 4.88 14.57
N SER A 62 -7.01 4.43 15.03
CA SER A 62 -7.13 3.23 15.88
C SER A 62 -7.38 1.94 15.09
N SER A 63 -7.81 2.06 13.84
CA SER A 63 -8.10 0.97 12.91
C SER A 63 -7.88 1.45 11.48
N PRO A 64 -7.78 0.54 10.48
CA PRO A 64 -7.81 0.94 9.09
C PRO A 64 -8.97 1.89 8.80
N THR A 65 -8.69 2.95 8.07
CA THR A 65 -9.63 4.06 7.91
C THR A 65 -10.75 3.66 6.95
N LYS A 66 -12.02 3.94 7.30
CA LYS A 66 -13.16 3.71 6.40
C LYS A 66 -13.00 4.54 5.13
N SER A 67 -13.49 4.02 4.00
CA SER A 67 -13.34 4.69 2.70
C SER A 67 -13.84 6.13 2.70
N GLU A 68 -14.99 6.41 3.33
CA GLU A 68 -15.57 7.76 3.40
C GLU A 68 -14.64 8.77 4.10
N VAL A 69 -14.09 8.38 5.25
CA VAL A 69 -13.17 9.20 6.03
C VAL A 69 -11.86 9.39 5.25
N LEU A 70 -11.35 8.32 4.64
CA LEU A 70 -10.11 8.38 3.86
C LEU A 70 -10.24 9.33 2.66
N THR A 71 -11.35 9.26 1.92
CA THR A 71 -11.63 10.17 0.81
C THR A 71 -11.67 11.62 1.28
N THR A 72 -12.35 11.89 2.40
CA THR A 72 -12.43 13.24 2.97
C THR A 72 -11.04 13.78 3.36
N LEU A 73 -10.19 12.94 3.97
CA LEU A 73 -8.82 13.30 4.31
C LEU A 73 -7.96 13.52 3.05
N MET A 74 -8.12 12.69 2.02
CA MET A 74 -7.42 12.83 0.74
C MET A 74 -7.77 14.14 0.04
N GLU A 75 -9.05 14.49 -0.05
CA GLU A 75 -9.51 15.74 -0.66
C GLU A 75 -8.92 16.96 0.04
N GLU A 76 -8.87 16.94 1.38
CA GLU A 76 -8.29 18.03 2.15
C GLU A 76 -6.78 18.15 1.94
N VAL A 77 -6.04 17.03 1.93
CA VAL A 77 -4.59 17.03 1.66
C VAL A 77 -4.30 17.52 0.24
N LEU A 78 -5.07 17.08 -0.75
CA LEU A 78 -4.94 17.52 -2.14
C LEU A 78 -5.22 19.02 -2.27
N TRP A 79 -6.24 19.52 -1.58
CA TRP A 79 -6.57 20.94 -1.55
C TRP A 79 -5.39 21.76 -0.99
N HIS A 80 -4.79 21.33 0.13
CA HIS A 80 -3.61 21.98 0.69
C HIS A 80 -2.40 21.97 -0.26
N CYS A 81 -2.19 20.85 -0.96
CA CYS A 81 -1.11 20.73 -1.95
C CYS A 81 -1.31 21.71 -3.11
N HIS A 82 -2.53 21.81 -3.64
CA HIS A 82 -2.85 22.72 -4.75
C HIS A 82 -2.70 24.19 -4.34
N LYS A 83 -3.19 24.55 -3.14
CA LYS A 83 -3.06 25.90 -2.58
C LYS A 83 -1.60 26.33 -2.44
N ALA A 84 -0.72 25.44 -1.99
CA ALA A 84 0.69 25.73 -1.82
C ALA A 84 1.41 26.04 -3.14
N ASP A 85 0.97 25.41 -4.24
CA ASP A 85 1.56 25.56 -5.57
C ASP A 85 1.10 26.85 -6.29
N HIS A 86 -0.17 27.26 -6.09
CA HIS A 86 -0.79 28.36 -6.84
C HIS A 86 -1.01 29.66 -6.04
N GLY A 87 -0.67 29.69 -4.74
CA GLY A 87 -0.87 30.87 -3.88
C GLY A 87 -2.33 31.34 -3.75
N SER A 88 -3.30 30.52 -4.16
CA SER A 88 -4.70 30.91 -4.26
C SER A 88 -5.42 30.84 -2.91
N HIS A 89 -6.15 31.89 -2.56
CA HIS A 89 -6.94 31.96 -1.32
C HIS A 89 -8.32 31.30 -1.44
N HIS A 90 -8.75 30.92 -2.65
CA HIS A 90 -10.06 30.31 -2.89
C HIS A 90 -9.99 28.78 -2.90
N ARG A 91 -10.99 28.12 -2.26
CA ARG A 91 -11.19 26.67 -2.34
C ARG A 91 -11.61 26.29 -3.75
N LYS A 92 -10.64 26.16 -4.64
CA LYS A 92 -10.84 25.55 -5.94
C LYS A 92 -10.89 24.03 -5.74
N THR A 93 -12.00 23.41 -6.14
CA THR A 93 -11.97 22.03 -6.65
C THR A 93 -10.91 21.94 -7.75
N LEU A 94 -10.25 20.78 -7.92
CA LEU A 94 -9.22 20.58 -8.96
C LEU A 94 -9.64 21.30 -10.25
N ASP A 95 -8.75 22.13 -10.80
CA ASP A 95 -9.08 22.96 -11.98
C ASP A 95 -9.69 22.07 -13.07
N GLU A 96 -10.74 22.56 -13.74
CA GLU A 96 -11.48 21.83 -14.77
C GLU A 96 -10.50 21.24 -15.81
N GLY A 97 -10.32 19.92 -15.77
CA GLY A 97 -9.40 19.19 -16.66
C GLY A 97 -8.30 18.38 -15.96
N GLN A 98 -8.14 18.46 -14.63
CA GLN A 98 -7.21 17.58 -13.90
C GLN A 98 -7.90 16.30 -13.42
N GLU A 99 -7.42 15.14 -13.88
CA GLU A 99 -7.88 13.82 -13.46
C GLU A 99 -6.98 13.24 -12.36
N ILE A 100 -7.59 12.69 -11.30
CA ILE A 100 -6.87 11.91 -10.29
C ILE A 100 -6.85 10.45 -10.73
N VAL A 101 -5.67 9.98 -11.12
CA VAL A 101 -5.44 8.56 -11.46
C VAL A 101 -4.96 7.81 -10.22
N THR A 102 -5.67 6.74 -9.84
CA THR A 102 -5.27 5.87 -8.73
C THR A 102 -4.39 4.73 -9.23
N ILE A 103 -3.31 4.43 -8.50
CA ILE A 103 -2.35 3.39 -8.86
C ILE A 103 -2.12 2.49 -7.65
N PHE A 104 -2.26 1.18 -7.84
CA PHE A 104 -1.93 0.20 -6.80
C PHE A 104 -0.42 0.03 -6.66
N ASN A 105 0.04 -0.27 -5.45
CA ASN A 105 1.44 -0.58 -5.18
C ASN A 105 1.81 -1.94 -5.83
N PRO A 106 2.63 -1.97 -6.91
CA PRO A 106 2.90 -3.21 -7.64
C PRO A 106 3.64 -4.27 -6.80
N PRO A 107 4.67 -3.93 -6.00
CA PRO A 107 5.27 -4.87 -5.06
C PRO A 107 4.28 -5.58 -4.12
N HIS A 108 3.29 -4.86 -3.59
CA HIS A 108 2.28 -5.48 -2.73
C HIS A 108 1.33 -6.40 -3.49
N LEU A 109 0.97 -6.05 -4.72
CA LEU A 109 0.19 -6.94 -5.59
C LEU A 109 0.95 -8.25 -5.84
N LEU A 110 2.22 -8.16 -6.25
CA LEU A 110 3.06 -9.34 -6.50
C LEU A 110 3.22 -10.22 -5.25
N LYS A 111 3.46 -9.61 -4.08
CA LYS A 111 3.55 -10.33 -2.81
C LYS A 111 2.25 -11.06 -2.47
N SER A 112 1.11 -10.40 -2.67
CA SER A 112 -0.22 -10.98 -2.43
C SER A 112 -0.53 -12.12 -3.40
N THR A 113 -0.23 -11.95 -4.70
CA THR A 113 -0.39 -13.00 -5.72
C THR A 113 0.47 -14.21 -5.39
N ARG A 114 1.73 -14.01 -4.99
CA ARG A 114 2.61 -15.10 -4.54
C ARG A 114 2.02 -15.82 -3.32
N ASN A 115 1.59 -15.07 -2.30
CA ASN A 115 1.01 -15.65 -1.08
C ASN A 115 -0.28 -16.44 -1.37
N LEU A 116 -1.07 -15.97 -2.34
CA LEU A 116 -2.28 -16.65 -2.79
C LEU A 116 -1.91 -17.99 -3.44
N LEU A 117 -0.99 -17.98 -4.41
CA LEU A 117 -0.54 -19.20 -5.11
C LEU A 117 0.10 -20.22 -4.14
N GLN A 118 0.76 -19.76 -3.08
CA GLN A 118 1.32 -20.64 -2.06
C GLN A 118 0.26 -21.40 -1.27
N LYS A 119 -0.91 -20.80 -1.05
CA LYS A 119 -2.00 -21.37 -0.23
C LYS A 119 -3.07 -22.08 -1.05
N HIS A 120 -3.23 -21.66 -2.31
CA HIS A 120 -4.33 -22.06 -3.18
C HIS A 120 -3.87 -22.21 -4.62
N ASP A 121 -4.46 -23.15 -5.33
CA ASP A 121 -4.25 -23.29 -6.76
C ASP A 121 -5.05 -22.23 -7.52
N ILE A 122 -4.47 -21.73 -8.60
CA ILE A 122 -5.06 -20.68 -9.44
C ILE A 122 -5.53 -21.30 -10.75
N LYS A 123 -6.84 -21.26 -10.99
CA LYS A 123 -7.41 -21.61 -12.29
C LYS A 123 -7.29 -20.43 -13.24
N LEU A 124 -6.63 -20.66 -14.38
CA LEU A 124 -6.44 -19.69 -15.44
C LEU A 124 -7.32 -20.12 -16.61
N GLN A 125 -8.21 -19.23 -17.02
CA GLN A 125 -8.93 -19.34 -18.28
C GLN A 125 -8.50 -18.17 -19.15
N VAL A 126 -7.82 -18.48 -20.24
CA VAL A 126 -7.34 -17.51 -21.22
C VAL A 126 -8.12 -17.74 -22.50
N ASP A 127 -8.89 -16.74 -22.90
CA ASP A 127 -9.53 -16.69 -24.20
C ASP A 127 -8.74 -15.74 -25.10
N MET A 128 -8.05 -16.29 -26.08
CA MET A 128 -7.34 -15.55 -27.13
C MET A 128 -8.05 -15.65 -28.48
N GLY A 129 -9.38 -15.77 -28.48
CA GLY A 129 -10.25 -15.78 -29.67
C GLY A 129 -10.18 -17.08 -30.47
N ILE A 130 -8.99 -17.49 -30.91
CA ILE A 130 -8.75 -18.72 -31.67
C ILE A 130 -8.33 -19.87 -30.75
N LEU A 131 -7.82 -19.55 -29.55
CA LEU A 131 -7.33 -20.52 -28.58
C LEU A 131 -7.96 -20.25 -27.22
N GLN A 132 -8.71 -21.24 -26.72
CA GLN A 132 -9.15 -21.28 -25.33
C GLN A 132 -8.22 -22.21 -24.57
N PHE A 133 -7.57 -21.67 -23.54
CA PHE A 133 -6.72 -22.44 -22.65
C PHE A 133 -7.30 -22.41 -21.24
N GLU A 134 -7.55 -23.59 -20.69
CA GLU A 134 -7.82 -23.77 -19.27
C GLU A 134 -6.62 -24.49 -18.64
N GLY A 135 -6.05 -23.87 -17.61
CA GLY A 135 -4.92 -24.43 -16.87
C GLY A 135 -5.07 -24.16 -15.38
N THR A 136 -4.45 -24.99 -14.56
CA THR A 136 -4.34 -24.74 -13.12
C THR A 136 -2.88 -24.59 -12.78
N ALA A 137 -2.52 -23.47 -12.15
CA ALA A 137 -1.19 -23.24 -11.61
C ALA A 137 -1.20 -23.53 -10.11
N SER A 138 -0.29 -24.38 -9.64
CA SER A 138 -0.14 -24.72 -8.22
C SER A 138 1.24 -24.37 -7.70
N TRP A 139 1.37 -24.19 -6.38
CA TRP A 139 2.70 -24.07 -5.75
C TRP A 139 3.55 -25.34 -5.93
N GLN A 140 2.90 -26.49 -6.07
CA GLN A 140 3.59 -27.77 -6.29
C GLN A 140 4.35 -27.78 -7.62
N ASP A 141 3.84 -27.10 -8.65
CA ASP A 141 4.52 -27.01 -9.94
C ASP A 141 5.85 -26.26 -9.81
N ILE A 142 5.88 -25.18 -9.02
CA ILE A 142 7.10 -24.44 -8.68
C ILE A 142 8.06 -25.34 -7.89
N HIS A 143 7.55 -26.09 -6.92
CA HIS A 143 8.36 -27.00 -6.12
C HIS A 143 8.99 -28.11 -6.97
N LYS A 144 8.22 -28.74 -7.87
CA LYS A 144 8.71 -29.77 -8.80
C LYS A 144 9.78 -29.22 -9.73
N ALA A 145 9.51 -28.07 -10.37
CA ALA A 145 10.46 -27.42 -11.27
C ALA A 145 11.78 -27.07 -10.55
N TYR A 146 11.70 -26.57 -9.31
CA TYR A 146 12.87 -26.27 -8.49
C TYR A 146 13.68 -27.52 -8.14
N MET A 147 13.03 -28.61 -7.72
CA MET A 147 13.73 -29.85 -7.37
C MET A 147 14.44 -30.45 -8.59
N SER A 148 13.76 -30.51 -9.74
CA SER A 148 14.36 -30.99 -10.99
C SER A 148 15.54 -30.13 -11.45
N ASP A 149 15.48 -28.81 -11.28
CA ASP A 149 16.58 -27.90 -11.61
C ASP A 149 17.74 -27.99 -10.60
N LYS A 150 17.45 -28.26 -9.33
CA LYS A 150 18.45 -28.42 -8.26
C LYS A 150 19.25 -29.72 -8.39
N GLU A 151 18.65 -30.77 -8.95
CA GLU A 151 19.30 -32.07 -9.22
C GLU A 151 20.31 -31.99 -10.38
N GLN A 152 20.23 -30.98 -11.24
CA GLN A 152 21.21 -30.75 -12.31
C GLN A 152 22.55 -30.25 -11.73
N MET A 153 23.64 -30.41 -12.47
CA MET A 153 24.97 -29.91 -12.06
C MET A 153 24.87 -28.44 -11.64
N GLN A 154 25.32 -28.12 -10.42
CA GLN A 154 25.13 -26.80 -9.79
C GLN A 154 25.62 -25.63 -10.65
N ALA A 155 26.61 -25.84 -11.51
CA ALA A 155 27.15 -24.82 -12.41
C ALA A 155 26.22 -24.42 -13.57
N PHE A 156 25.18 -25.23 -13.87
CA PHE A 156 24.32 -25.06 -15.06
C PHE A 156 22.82 -25.01 -14.73
N ARG A 157 22.45 -24.58 -13.52
CA ARG A 157 21.04 -24.40 -13.15
C ARG A 157 20.35 -23.40 -14.07
N SER A 158 19.16 -23.75 -14.55
CA SER A 158 18.27 -22.86 -15.31
C SER A 158 17.58 -21.85 -14.40
N LEU A 159 17.40 -22.17 -13.11
CA LEU A 159 16.79 -21.29 -12.10
C LEU A 159 17.77 -20.89 -10.97
N PRO A 160 18.92 -20.24 -11.28
CA PRO A 160 19.99 -19.99 -10.30
C PRO A 160 19.59 -19.02 -9.18
N LYS A 161 18.59 -18.16 -9.42
CA LYS A 161 18.07 -17.20 -8.43
C LYS A 161 17.05 -17.83 -7.47
N LEU A 162 16.50 -18.99 -7.81
CA LEU A 162 15.53 -19.68 -6.97
C LEU A 162 16.27 -20.52 -5.94
N THR A 163 15.94 -20.29 -4.67
CA THR A 163 16.58 -20.94 -3.51
C THR A 163 15.53 -21.56 -2.61
N ASP A 164 15.97 -22.39 -1.66
CA ASP A 164 15.09 -23.06 -0.70
C ASP A 164 14.19 -22.05 0.07
N MET A 165 14.69 -20.83 0.35
CA MET A 165 13.92 -19.78 1.01
C MET A 165 12.77 -19.21 0.18
N HIS A 166 12.86 -19.29 -1.15
CA HIS A 166 11.79 -18.82 -2.04
C HIS A 166 10.66 -19.84 -2.15
N VAL A 167 11.00 -21.13 -2.13
CA VAL A 167 10.05 -22.25 -2.29
C VAL A 167 9.41 -22.63 -0.95
N ASN A 168 10.16 -22.49 0.15
CA ASN A 168 9.71 -22.70 1.53
C ASN A 168 9.80 -21.40 2.34
N PRO A 169 9.01 -20.37 1.99
CA PRO A 169 9.01 -19.12 2.74
C PRO A 169 8.39 -19.34 4.13
N LYS A 170 9.02 -18.74 5.14
CA LYS A 170 8.59 -18.78 6.55
C LYS A 170 7.29 -18.01 6.78
#